data_AF-A0A419KQG1-F1
#
_entry.id   AF-A0A419KQG1-F1
#
_cell.length_a   1.000
_cell.length_b   1.000
_cell.length_c   1.000
_cell.angle_alpha   90.00
_cell.angle_beta   90.00
_cell.angle_gamma   90.00
#
_symmetry.space_group_name_H-M   'P 1'
#
loop_
_entity.id
_entity.type
_entity.pdbx_description
1 polymer ?
#
loop_
_entity_poly.entity_id
_entity_poly.type
_entity_poly.pdbx_seq_one_letter_code
_entity_poly.pdbx_strand_id
1 'polypeptide(L)'
;MIMMLTQRENYLRTVEMRNPEWIPCTVAIIEATWHKYRENLEEIVIRYPSIFGKYEKGTRDFDDLGVRRKGETYKDEWGCVWYHAADGLA
;
A
#
# COMPACT_ATOMS: atom_id res chain seq x y z
N MET A 1 24.11 18.91 -19.29
CA MET A 1 23.85 18.39 -17.94
C MET A 1 22.35 18.51 -17.69
N ILE A 2 21.62 17.40 -17.61
CA ILE A 2 20.17 17.44 -17.32
C ILE A 2 20.02 17.66 -15.81
N MET A 3 19.43 18.78 -15.40
CA MET A 3 19.06 19.01 -14.01
C MET A 3 17.80 18.19 -13.71
N MET A 4 17.94 17.15 -12.88
CA MET A 4 16.77 16.42 -12.37
C MET A 4 15.91 17.35 -11.50
N LEU A 5 14.59 17.21 -11.62
CA LEU A 5 13.67 17.98 -10.79
C LEU A 5 13.83 17.61 -9.32
N THR A 6 13.66 18.59 -8.44
CA THR A 6 13.48 18.30 -7.00
C THR A 6 12.15 17.56 -6.80
N GLN A 7 12.00 16.80 -5.72
CA GLN A 7 10.73 16.13 -5.40
C GLN A 7 9.56 17.11 -5.36
N ARG A 8 9.76 18.31 -4.79
CA ARG A 8 8.75 19.37 -4.75
C ARG A 8 8.35 19.82 -6.14
N GLU A 9 9.33 20.09 -7.01
CA GLU A 9 9.07 20.57 -8.38
C GLU A 9 8.33 19.51 -9.20
N ASN A 10 8.75 18.24 -9.13
CA ASN A 10 8.06 17.15 -9.81
C ASN A 10 6.63 16.94 -9.28
N TYR A 11 6.43 17.04 -7.96
CA TYR A 11 5.10 16.95 -7.35
C TYR A 11 4.16 18.05 -7.86
N LEU A 12 4.61 19.31 -7.86
CA LEU A 12 3.81 20.44 -8.38
C LEU A 12 3.44 20.24 -9.85
N ARG A 13 4.41 19.81 -10.69
CA ARG A 13 4.12 19.48 -12.08
C ARG A 13 3.13 18.33 -12.23
N THR A 14 3.14 17.36 -11.32
CA THR A 14 2.16 16.26 -11.34
C THR A 14 0.76 16.77 -11.05
N VAL A 15 0.56 17.48 -9.92
CA VAL A 15 -0.78 17.91 -9.49
C VAL A 15 -1.37 19.01 -10.39
N GLU A 16 -0.50 19.79 -11.04
CA GLU A 16 -0.90 20.82 -12.02
C GLU A 16 -0.92 20.29 -13.47
N MET A 17 -0.67 18.99 -13.68
CA MET A 17 -0.65 18.34 -15.01
C MET A 17 0.35 18.97 -16.00
N ARG A 18 1.46 19.51 -15.50
CA ARG A 18 2.54 20.18 -16.27
C ARG A 18 3.69 19.23 -16.62
N ASN A 19 3.40 18.08 -17.22
CA ASN A 19 4.39 17.11 -17.72
C ASN A 19 5.54 16.80 -16.71
N PRO A 20 5.25 16.09 -15.60
CA PRO A 20 6.26 15.72 -14.62
C PRO A 20 7.26 14.69 -15.18
N GLU A 21 8.45 14.59 -14.57
CA GLU A 21 9.44 13.54 -14.91
C GLU A 21 8.99 12.15 -14.44
N TRP A 22 8.22 12.08 -13.34
CA TRP A 22 7.57 10.85 -12.87
C TRP A 22 6.23 11.16 -12.21
N ILE A 23 5.36 10.16 -12.09
CA ILE A 23 4.09 10.28 -11.34
C ILE A 23 4.35 9.78 -9.92
N PRO A 24 4.24 10.63 -8.87
CA PRO A 24 4.23 10.18 -7.49
C PRO A 24 3.04 9.24 -7.28
N CYS A 25 3.33 7.99 -6.97
CA CYS A 25 2.32 7.00 -6.62
C CYS A 25 2.77 6.22 -5.39
N THR A 26 1.81 5.68 -4.66
CA THR A 26 2.05 4.77 -3.55
C THR A 26 1.26 3.49 -3.83
N VAL A 27 1.94 2.35 -3.75
CA VAL A 27 1.30 1.06 -3.91
C VAL A 27 0.86 0.57 -2.54
N ALA A 28 -0.45 0.43 -2.36
CA ALA A 28 -1.03 -0.21 -1.18
C ALA A 28 -1.35 -1.67 -1.50
N ILE A 29 -0.94 -2.59 -0.62
CA ILE A 29 -1.23 -4.01 -0.75
C ILE A 29 -2.17 -4.39 0.40
N ILE A 30 -3.33 -4.96 0.06
CA ILE A 30 -4.35 -5.33 1.05
C ILE A 30 -3.87 -6.44 1.98
N GLU A 31 -4.40 -6.48 3.21
CA GLU A 31 -3.98 -7.47 4.21
C GLU A 31 -4.23 -8.91 3.78
N ALA A 32 -5.27 -9.19 2.99
CA ALA A 32 -5.50 -10.53 2.44
C ALA A 32 -4.29 -11.07 1.66
N THR A 33 -3.61 -10.20 0.93
CA THR A 33 -2.43 -10.56 0.13
C THR A 33 -1.22 -10.78 1.02
N TRP A 34 -1.03 -9.93 2.04
CA TRP A 34 0.01 -10.13 3.07
C TRP A 34 -0.19 -11.42 3.84
N HIS A 35 -1.41 -11.69 4.32
CA HIS A 35 -1.77 -12.90 5.04
C HIS A 35 -1.54 -14.17 4.21
N LYS A 36 -1.85 -14.11 2.91
CA LYS A 36 -1.72 -15.25 2.00
C LYS A 36 -0.28 -15.57 1.62
N TYR A 37 0.52 -14.55 1.29
CA TYR A 37 1.85 -14.75 0.69
C TYR A 37 3.01 -14.50 1.66
N ARG A 38 2.74 -13.83 2.79
CA ARG A 38 3.67 -13.67 3.92
C ARG A 38 5.06 -13.23 3.47
N GLU A 39 6.09 -14.00 3.83
CA GLU A 39 7.50 -13.72 3.54
C GLU A 39 7.79 -13.66 2.04
N ASN A 40 7.07 -14.43 1.21
CA ASN A 40 7.27 -14.38 -0.25
C ASN A 40 6.89 -13.02 -0.83
N LEU A 41 5.85 -12.37 -0.29
CA LEU A 41 5.49 -11.01 -0.68
C LEU A 41 6.48 -10.00 -0.09
N GLU A 42 6.89 -10.21 1.16
CA GLU A 42 7.89 -9.37 1.82
C GLU A 42 9.20 -9.29 1.03
N GLU A 43 9.66 -10.42 0.47
CA GLU A 43 10.84 -10.47 -0.39
C GLU A 43 10.68 -9.66 -1.68
N ILE A 44 9.48 -9.61 -2.26
CA ILE A 44 9.18 -8.77 -3.43
C ILE A 44 9.25 -7.30 -3.04
N VAL A 45 8.63 -6.92 -1.93
CA VAL A 45 8.62 -5.54 -1.44
C VAL A 45 10.04 -5.03 -1.18
N ILE A 46 10.86 -5.83 -0.51
CA ILE A 46 12.27 -5.50 -0.23
C ILE A 46 13.08 -5.37 -1.53
N ARG A 47 12.79 -6.19 -2.55
CA ARG A 47 13.52 -6.18 -3.83
C ARG A 47 13.27 -4.91 -4.65
N TYR A 48 12.12 -4.25 -4.50
CA TYR A 48 11.72 -3.11 -5.34
C TYR A 48 11.43 -1.84 -4.54
N PRO A 49 12.44 -1.24 -3.87
CA PRO A 49 12.24 -0.06 -3.03
C PRO A 49 11.86 1.21 -3.80
N SER A 50 12.08 1.26 -5.11
CA SER A 50 11.58 2.36 -5.96
C SER A 50 10.06 2.35 -6.13
N ILE A 51 9.41 1.20 -5.93
CA ILE A 51 7.96 1.02 -6.04
C ILE A 51 7.31 1.03 -4.66
N PHE A 52 7.88 0.27 -3.72
CA PHE A 52 7.26 0.03 -2.42
C PHE A 52 7.88 0.86 -1.28
N GLY A 53 8.93 1.62 -1.54
CA GLY A 53 9.68 2.36 -0.53
C GLY A 53 10.65 1.48 0.26
N LYS A 54 11.27 2.08 1.28
CA LYS A 54 12.14 1.34 2.21
C LYS A 54 11.29 0.44 3.10
N TYR A 55 11.71 -0.81 3.27
CA TYR A 55 11.01 -1.80 4.07
C TYR A 55 12.03 -2.62 4.89
N GLU A 56 11.70 -2.89 6.15
CA GLU A 56 12.51 -3.70 7.06
C GLU A 56 11.84 -5.06 7.31
N LYS A 57 12.60 -6.14 7.06
CA LYS A 57 12.09 -7.52 7.15
C LYS A 57 11.62 -7.85 8.56
N GLY A 58 10.48 -8.52 8.69
CA GLY A 58 9.96 -9.00 9.98
C GLY A 58 9.27 -7.93 10.82
N THR A 59 9.05 -6.72 10.28
CA THR A 59 8.31 -5.66 10.97
C THR A 59 6.79 -5.84 10.91
N ARG A 60 6.29 -6.77 10.10
CA ARG A 60 4.86 -7.03 9.90
C ARG A 60 4.41 -8.32 10.61
N ASP A 61 3.30 -8.24 11.33
CA ASP A 61 2.52 -9.41 11.73
C ASP A 61 1.55 -9.78 10.60
N PHE A 62 1.73 -10.95 9.98
CA PHE A 62 0.89 -11.41 8.86
C PHE A 62 -0.51 -11.88 9.29
N ASP A 63 -0.76 -12.02 10.59
CA ASP A 63 -2.01 -12.51 11.17
C ASP A 63 -2.81 -11.41 11.90
N ASP A 64 -2.27 -10.18 11.93
CA ASP A 64 -3.02 -8.98 12.32
C ASP A 64 -3.94 -8.51 11.19
N LEU A 65 -5.17 -9.02 11.21
CA LEU A 65 -6.21 -8.67 10.24
C LEU A 65 -7.12 -7.52 10.72
N GLY A 66 -6.92 -7.03 11.94
CA GLY A 66 -7.86 -6.12 12.61
C GLY A 66 -9.30 -6.66 12.55
N VAL A 67 -10.22 -5.82 12.06
CA VAL A 67 -11.66 -6.13 11.90
C VAL A 67 -11.98 -6.98 10.66
N ARG A 68 -11.01 -7.21 9.76
CA ARG A 68 -11.22 -7.87 8.47
C ARG A 68 -11.15 -9.40 8.59
N ARG A 69 -11.96 -9.95 9.50
CA ARG A 69 -12.02 -11.39 9.80
C ARG A 69 -13.14 -12.05 9.00
N LYS A 70 -12.85 -13.19 8.38
CA LYS A 70 -13.81 -13.88 7.52
C LYS A 70 -15.11 -14.19 8.25
N GLY A 71 -16.23 -13.83 7.63
CA GLY A 71 -17.59 -14.07 8.14
C GLY A 71 -18.06 -13.01 9.13
N GLU A 72 -17.18 -12.12 9.57
CA GLU A 72 -17.54 -11.03 10.47
C GLU A 72 -18.11 -9.83 9.70
N THR A 73 -18.87 -9.03 10.44
CA THR A 73 -19.42 -7.77 9.98
C THR A 73 -18.86 -6.64 10.83
N TYR A 74 -18.36 -5.60 10.19
CA TYR A 74 -17.85 -4.39 10.83
C TYR A 74 -18.69 -3.19 10.42
N LYS A 75 -19.04 -2.32 11.38
CA LYS A 75 -19.72 -1.06 11.12
C LYS A 75 -18.75 0.09 11.40
N ASP A 76 -18.46 0.89 10.39
CA ASP A 76 -17.53 2.01 10.53
C ASP A 76 -18.17 3.24 11.19
N GLU A 77 -17.36 4.26 11.41
CA GLU A 77 -17.75 5.51 12.07
C GLU A 77 -18.80 6.31 11.29
N TRP A 78 -18.98 6.02 9.99
CA TRP A 78 -20.00 6.61 9.13
C TRP A 78 -21.29 5.78 9.08
N GLY A 79 -21.27 4.61 9.72
CA GLY A 79 -22.37 3.67 9.77
C GLY A 79 -22.48 2.75 8.57
N CYS A 80 -21.47 2.70 7.69
CA CYS A 80 -21.40 1.71 6.63
C CYS A 80 -21.13 0.33 7.23
N VAL A 81 -21.77 -0.70 6.67
CA VAL A 81 -21.68 -2.08 7.15
C VAL A 81 -20.89 -2.90 6.13
N TRP A 82 -19.79 -3.47 6.60
CA TRP A 82 -18.83 -4.25 5.82
C TRP A 82 -18.93 -5.72 6.20
N TYR A 83 -19.14 -6.60 5.23
CA TYR A 83 -19.06 -8.05 5.43
C TYR A 83 -17.79 -8.59 4.79
N HIS A 84 -16.97 -9.30 5.58
CA HIS A 84 -15.70 -9.82 5.11
C HIS A 84 -15.83 -11.26 4.60
N ALA A 85 -15.89 -11.45 3.29
CA ALA A 85 -15.99 -12.78 2.67
C ALA A 85 -14.72 -13.63 2.81
N ALA A 86 -13.58 -12.97 3.07
CA ALA A 86 -12.28 -13.58 3.29
C ALA A 86 -11.46 -12.76 4.28
N ASP A 87 -10.50 -13.42 4.93
CA ASP A 87 -9.57 -12.82 5.86
C ASP A 87 -8.70 -11.75 5.17
N GLY A 88 -8.61 -10.57 5.79
CA GLY A 88 -7.84 -9.43 5.32
C GLY A 88 -8.42 -8.71 4.10
N LEU A 89 -9.61 -9.09 3.62
CA LEU A 89 -10.28 -8.42 2.51
C LEU A 89 -10.94 -7.12 3.00
N ALA A 90 -10.68 -6.02 2.30
CA ALA A 90 -11.31 -4.72 2.54
C ALA A 90 -12.76 -4.70 2.05
#